data_AF-A0A4Q7MMS2-F1
#
_entry.id   AF-A0A4Q7MMS2-F1
#
_cell.length_a   1.000
_cell.length_b   1.000
_cell.length_c   1.000
_cell.angle_alpha   90.00
_cell.angle_beta   90.00
_cell.angle_gamma   90.00
#
_symmetry.space_group_name_H-M   'P 1'
#
loop_
_entity.id
_entity.type
_entity.pdbx_description
1 polymer ?
#
loop_
_entity_poly.entity_id
_entity_poly.type
_entity_poly.pdbx_seq_one_letter_code
_entity_poly.pdbx_strand_id
1 'polypeptide(L)'
;MRWSGQELGVEQVDTLPGLARLNNLVRSVQTPDFAGVTFHEVLAKSALNKVPGQSAMPFGWTINPYRGCSHACVYCFARPTHTYLDLDAGDDFDRQIIVKVNVADVLRTELAKPAWRHEPVALGTNTDPYQRAEGRYSLMPGIIDALTTSGTPFSILTKGTLLRRDLPQLADAATRVPVDLAMSIAVYDHDLQQSVEPGTPSTKARLATVAAVRDAGLDCAIFLMPILPYLTDTRAHLDEALRQAKAAGATSVLYTALHLRGGVKPWFMQWLEREHPELVPKYRSMYYGTNAYAPKAYRRWLGERIRPLIRAHGLERGREDPVTGGVRSAAPPTRLPTRLPDALGLPPDPSALF
;
A
#
# COMPACT_ATOMS: atom_id res chain seq x y z
N MET A 1 -33.62 -3.04 20.39
CA MET A 1 -33.15 -1.95 21.25
C MET A 1 -32.54 -0.88 20.37
N ARG A 2 -33.20 0.28 20.27
CA ARG A 2 -32.73 1.47 19.56
C ARG A 2 -31.63 2.11 20.41
N TRP A 3 -30.42 2.22 19.89
CA TRP A 3 -29.33 2.95 20.53
C TRP A 3 -29.50 4.45 20.26
N SER A 4 -30.22 5.11 21.15
CA SER A 4 -30.26 6.56 21.29
C SER A 4 -29.54 6.90 22.59
N GLY A 5 -28.42 7.62 22.50
CA GLY A 5 -27.71 8.14 23.67
C GLY A 5 -26.21 7.89 23.63
N GLN A 6 -25.48 8.59 22.75
CA GLN A 6 -24.11 8.99 23.05
C GLN A 6 -24.01 10.47 22.70
N GLU A 7 -24.20 11.29 23.72
CA GLU A 7 -23.92 12.71 23.70
C GLU A 7 -22.43 12.91 23.34
N LEU A 8 -22.20 13.78 22.38
CA LEU A 8 -20.88 14.29 22.00
C LEU A 8 -20.38 15.18 23.14
N GLY A 9 -19.47 14.67 23.97
CA GLY A 9 -18.90 15.49 25.03
C GLY A 9 -17.97 14.73 25.97
N VAL A 10 -16.75 14.42 25.51
CA VAL A 10 -15.59 14.35 26.39
C VAL A 10 -14.39 14.91 25.62
N GLU A 11 -14.09 16.20 25.81
CA GLU A 11 -12.72 16.67 25.61
C GLU A 11 -11.84 15.89 26.58
N GLN A 12 -11.02 14.97 26.05
CA GLN A 12 -9.93 14.39 26.82
C GLN A 12 -8.83 15.44 26.95
N VAL A 13 -8.46 15.74 28.19
CA VAL A 13 -7.45 16.74 28.61
C VAL A 13 -6.07 16.52 27.97
N ASP A 14 -5.82 15.35 27.36
CA ASP A 14 -4.56 14.97 26.70
C ASP A 14 -4.65 14.90 25.16
N THR A 15 -5.69 15.47 24.54
CA THR A 15 -5.78 15.52 23.07
C THR A 15 -4.90 16.63 22.51
N LEU A 16 -3.99 16.29 21.57
CA LEU A 16 -3.14 17.28 20.90
C LEU A 16 -4.02 18.35 20.23
N PRO A 17 -3.69 19.65 20.32
CA PRO A 17 -4.57 20.75 19.89
C PRO A 17 -5.08 20.65 18.45
N GLY A 18 -4.29 20.09 17.54
CA GLY A 18 -4.68 19.87 16.15
C GLY A 18 -5.71 18.75 15.94
N LEU A 19 -5.72 17.74 16.83
CA LEU A 19 -6.69 16.64 16.80
C LEU A 19 -8.03 17.03 17.42
N ALA A 20 -8.06 17.99 18.34
CA ALA A 20 -9.30 18.56 18.88
C ALA A 20 -10.16 19.25 17.79
N ARG A 21 -9.56 19.63 16.64
CA ARG A 21 -10.26 20.17 15.46
C ARG A 21 -10.95 19.09 14.62
N LEU A 22 -10.68 17.82 14.87
CA LEU A 22 -11.37 16.72 14.19
C LEU A 22 -12.75 16.56 14.84
N ASN A 23 -13.77 17.22 14.27
CA ASN A 23 -15.18 17.08 14.68
C ASN A 23 -15.74 15.64 14.55
N ASN A 24 -14.91 14.69 14.11
CA ASN A 24 -15.20 13.28 13.91
C ASN A 24 -14.27 12.36 14.72
N LEU A 25 -13.49 12.88 15.66
CA LEU A 25 -12.71 12.10 16.62
C LEU A 25 -13.66 11.34 17.54
N VAL A 26 -13.47 10.02 17.63
CA VAL A 26 -14.21 9.14 18.53
C VAL A 26 -13.46 9.03 19.86
N ARG A 27 -12.18 8.64 19.80
CA ARG A 27 -11.30 8.50 20.97
C ARG A 27 -9.83 8.37 20.56
N SER A 28 -8.94 8.59 21.52
CA SER A 28 -7.52 8.23 21.41
C SER A 28 -7.22 7.02 22.28
N VAL A 29 -6.45 6.06 21.75
CA VAL A 29 -6.16 4.77 22.41
C VAL A 29 -4.66 4.51 22.39
N GLN A 30 -4.09 4.23 23.56
CA GLN A 30 -2.77 3.64 23.70
C GLN A 30 -2.92 2.22 24.22
N THR A 31 -2.12 1.30 23.70
CA THR A 31 -2.21 -0.13 24.07
C THR A 31 -0.82 -0.71 24.33
N PRO A 32 -0.65 -1.58 25.33
CA PRO A 32 0.65 -2.16 25.66
C PRO A 32 1.36 -2.84 24.48
N ASP A 33 0.62 -3.54 23.61
CA ASP A 33 1.16 -4.24 22.43
C ASP A 33 1.75 -3.31 21.36
N PHE A 34 1.51 -2.00 21.49
CA PHE A 34 1.93 -0.94 20.58
C PHE A 34 2.59 0.20 21.36
N ALA A 35 3.54 -0.16 22.24
CA ALA A 35 4.28 0.79 23.05
C ALA A 35 4.83 1.96 22.20
N GLY A 36 4.54 3.18 22.64
CA GLY A 36 4.97 4.42 21.96
C GLY A 36 4.10 4.85 20.78
N VAL A 37 2.99 4.17 20.49
CA VAL A 37 2.04 4.54 19.44
C VAL A 37 0.68 4.87 20.05
N THR A 38 0.08 5.97 19.60
CA THR A 38 -1.30 6.38 19.92
C THR A 38 -2.17 6.22 18.68
N PHE A 39 -3.32 5.58 18.82
CA PHE A 39 -4.32 5.47 17.77
C PHE A 39 -5.44 6.49 17.99
N HIS A 40 -5.69 7.34 17.02
CA HIS A 40 -6.81 8.29 17.02
C HIS A 40 -7.93 7.74 16.14
N GLU A 41 -8.94 7.14 16.76
CA GLU A 41 -10.08 6.56 16.06
C GLU A 41 -11.02 7.67 15.60
N VAL A 42 -11.31 7.71 14.31
CA VAL A 42 -12.17 8.74 13.68
C VAL A 42 -13.24 8.10 12.81
N LEU A 43 -14.37 8.79 12.66
CA LEU A 43 -15.39 8.46 11.67
C LEU A 43 -15.07 9.16 10.34
N ALA A 44 -14.68 8.39 9.34
CA ALA A 44 -14.49 8.91 7.98
C ALA A 44 -15.80 9.41 7.39
N LYS A 45 -15.73 10.54 6.68
CA LYS A 45 -16.83 11.06 5.84
C LYS A 45 -16.79 10.51 4.41
N SER A 46 -15.60 10.10 3.97
CA SER A 46 -15.36 9.45 2.68
C SER A 46 -14.25 8.40 2.82
N ALA A 47 -14.35 7.32 2.06
CA ALA A 47 -13.32 6.30 1.95
C ALA A 47 -12.49 6.49 0.68
N LEU A 48 -13.16 6.77 -0.44
CA LEU A 48 -12.56 7.00 -1.75
C LEU A 48 -11.95 8.41 -1.85
N ASN A 49 -10.69 8.46 -2.30
CA ASN A 49 -9.97 9.71 -2.55
C ASN A 49 -9.63 9.78 -4.04
N LYS A 50 -10.14 10.82 -4.72
CA LYS A 50 -9.90 11.01 -6.15
C LYS A 50 -8.46 11.46 -6.39
N VAL A 51 -7.77 10.78 -7.28
CA VAL A 51 -6.46 11.20 -7.77
C VAL A 51 -6.67 12.39 -8.72
N PRO A 52 -5.92 13.49 -8.58
CA PRO A 52 -6.04 14.63 -9.50
C PRO A 52 -5.79 14.21 -10.95
N GLY A 53 -6.60 14.70 -11.89
CA GLY A 53 -6.54 14.28 -13.31
C GLY A 53 -5.23 14.60 -14.04
N GLN A 54 -4.38 15.46 -13.48
CA GLN A 54 -3.04 15.76 -14.01
C GLN A 54 -1.95 14.80 -13.48
N SER A 55 -2.34 13.88 -12.60
CA SER A 55 -1.44 12.88 -12.03
C SER A 55 -1.03 11.86 -13.10
N ALA A 56 0.24 11.46 -13.09
CA ALA A 56 0.75 10.38 -13.94
C ALA A 56 0.51 8.98 -13.34
N MET A 57 -0.21 8.90 -12.21
CA MET A 57 -0.53 7.60 -11.59
C MET A 57 -1.54 6.85 -12.46
N PRO A 58 -1.40 5.52 -12.60
CA PRO A 58 -2.26 4.75 -13.49
C PRO A 58 -3.70 4.59 -12.99
N PHE A 59 -3.98 4.95 -11.73
CA PHE A 59 -5.30 4.78 -11.09
C PHE A 59 -5.98 6.11 -10.77
N GLY A 60 -7.31 6.12 -10.82
CA GLY A 60 -8.14 7.30 -10.57
C GLY A 60 -8.55 7.49 -9.11
N TRP A 61 -8.49 6.45 -8.28
CA TRP A 61 -8.98 6.46 -6.90
C TRP A 61 -8.03 5.73 -5.94
N THR A 62 -8.05 6.17 -4.69
CA THR A 62 -7.28 5.54 -3.60
C THR A 62 -8.08 5.41 -2.32
N ILE A 63 -7.73 4.43 -1.49
CA ILE A 63 -8.22 4.31 -0.11
C ILE A 63 -7.02 4.35 0.83
N ASN A 64 -7.13 5.17 1.88
CA ASN A 64 -6.19 5.22 2.98
C ASN A 64 -6.96 4.99 4.28
N PRO A 65 -6.97 3.75 4.81
CA PRO A 65 -7.65 3.40 6.06
C PRO A 65 -7.01 4.09 7.27
N TYR A 66 -5.71 4.36 7.15
CA TYR A 66 -4.88 5.00 8.15
C TYR A 66 -4.30 6.32 7.64
N ARG A 67 -4.01 7.27 8.53
CA ARG A 67 -3.05 8.35 8.29
C ARG A 67 -1.95 8.25 9.36
N GLY A 68 -0.70 8.37 8.95
CA GLY A 68 0.46 7.97 9.75
C GLY A 68 0.85 6.52 9.46
N CYS A 69 2.12 6.19 9.69
CA CYS A 69 2.59 4.84 9.44
C CYS A 69 3.73 4.43 10.38
N SER A 70 3.44 3.41 11.21
CA SER A 70 4.40 2.82 12.15
C SER A 70 5.59 2.09 11.50
N HIS A 71 5.63 2.02 10.16
CA HIS A 71 6.81 1.56 9.42
C HIS A 71 8.01 2.51 9.54
N ALA A 72 7.77 3.79 9.86
CA ALA A 72 8.80 4.78 10.17
C ALA A 72 9.90 4.94 9.10
N CYS A 73 9.58 4.76 7.82
CA CYS A 73 10.58 4.90 6.75
C CYS A 73 11.12 6.34 6.69
N VAL A 74 12.44 6.50 6.72
CA VAL A 74 13.10 7.83 6.75
C VAL A 74 12.87 8.63 5.47
N TYR A 75 12.50 7.97 4.37
CA TYR A 75 12.25 8.56 3.07
C TYR A 75 10.75 8.71 2.72
N CYS A 76 9.84 8.44 3.67
CA CYS A 76 8.41 8.36 3.39
C CYS A 76 7.82 9.71 2.92
N PHE A 77 7.35 9.77 1.67
CA PHE A 77 6.76 10.99 1.09
C PHE A 77 5.41 11.37 1.70
N ALA A 78 4.77 10.48 2.48
CA ALA A 78 3.48 10.72 3.12
C ALA A 78 3.58 11.47 4.44
N ARG A 79 4.80 11.59 4.99
CA ARG A 79 5.11 12.33 6.22
C ARG A 79 4.46 13.73 6.29
N PRO A 80 4.51 14.55 5.23
CA PRO A 80 3.86 15.88 5.25
C PRO A 80 2.33 15.85 5.40
N THR A 81 1.66 14.71 5.28
CA THR A 81 0.19 14.67 5.45
C THR A 81 -0.25 14.87 6.90
N HIS A 82 0.65 14.70 7.87
CA HIS A 82 0.41 14.97 9.29
C HIS A 82 0.37 16.46 9.61
N THR A 83 1.08 17.30 8.85
CA THR A 83 1.09 18.76 9.10
C THR A 83 -0.26 19.42 8.82
N TYR A 84 -1.17 18.74 8.12
CA TYR A 84 -2.56 19.18 7.97
C TYR A 84 -3.40 19.01 9.24
N LEU A 85 -2.87 18.33 10.25
CA LEU A 85 -3.50 18.11 11.56
C LEU A 85 -2.71 18.82 12.67
N ASP A 86 -1.87 19.79 12.32
CA ASP A 86 -0.93 20.47 13.23
C ASP A 86 0.01 19.49 13.99
N LEU A 87 0.27 18.32 13.39
CA LEU A 87 1.24 17.33 13.87
C LEU A 87 2.56 17.42 13.08
N ASP A 88 3.66 16.97 13.68
CA ASP A 88 4.96 16.98 13.00
C ASP A 88 5.08 15.88 11.92
N ALA A 89 5.97 16.09 10.94
CA ALA A 89 6.19 15.16 9.82
C ALA A 89 7.24 14.07 10.12
N GLY A 90 7.87 14.12 11.28
CA GLY A 90 8.83 13.16 11.82
C GLY A 90 8.16 12.18 12.77
N ASP A 91 8.32 12.39 14.08
CA ASP A 91 7.96 11.42 15.11
C ASP A 91 6.43 11.24 15.24
N ASP A 92 5.66 12.33 15.15
CA ASP A 92 4.20 12.23 15.17
C ASP A 92 3.65 11.40 14.00
N PHE A 93 4.26 11.45 12.81
CA PHE A 93 3.84 10.60 11.69
C PHE A 93 4.01 9.11 11.99
N ASP A 94 5.04 8.78 12.75
CA ASP A 94 5.40 7.40 13.08
C ASP A 94 4.56 6.87 14.27
N ARG A 95 4.09 7.76 15.15
CA ARG A 95 3.47 7.41 16.45
C ARG A 95 2.01 7.82 16.62
N GLN A 96 1.53 8.88 15.98
CA GLN A 96 0.14 9.35 16.07
C GLN A 96 -0.63 8.83 14.85
N ILE A 97 -1.27 7.66 14.97
CA ILE A 97 -1.92 6.98 13.85
C ILE A 97 -3.42 7.27 13.86
N ILE A 98 -3.90 7.97 12.84
CA ILE A 98 -5.33 8.22 12.66
C ILE A 98 -5.96 6.99 12.00
N VAL A 99 -7.00 6.44 12.60
CA VAL A 99 -7.66 5.20 12.19
C VAL A 99 -9.11 5.48 11.80
N LYS A 100 -9.47 5.22 10.55
CA LYS A 100 -10.84 5.40 10.06
C LYS A 100 -11.69 4.16 10.35
N VAL A 101 -12.26 4.08 11.55
CA VAL A 101 -12.89 2.84 12.05
C VAL A 101 -14.14 2.40 11.28
N ASN A 102 -14.83 3.33 10.61
CA ASN A 102 -16.02 3.05 9.79
C ASN A 102 -15.72 2.98 8.27
N VAL A 103 -14.45 2.88 7.86
CA VAL A 103 -14.05 3.01 6.45
C VAL A 103 -14.75 2.02 5.52
N ALA A 104 -14.98 0.79 5.95
CA ALA A 104 -15.64 -0.23 5.14
C ALA A 104 -17.11 0.12 4.86
N ASP A 105 -17.84 0.63 5.86
CA ASP A 105 -19.26 0.98 5.71
C ASP A 105 -19.45 2.21 4.82
N VAL A 106 -18.59 3.20 4.99
CA VAL A 106 -18.55 4.38 4.12
C VAL A 106 -18.24 3.95 2.70
N LEU A 107 -17.26 3.07 2.51
CA LEU A 107 -16.87 2.56 1.20
C LEU A 107 -18.02 1.82 0.52
N ARG A 108 -18.71 0.91 1.21
CA ARG A 108 -19.90 0.22 0.65
C ARG A 108 -20.96 1.21 0.17
N THR A 109 -21.20 2.25 0.96
CA THR A 109 -22.17 3.31 0.60
C THR A 109 -21.72 4.09 -0.63
N GLU A 110 -20.43 4.42 -0.74
CA GLU A 110 -19.89 5.15 -1.88
C GLU A 110 -19.91 4.32 -3.17
N LEU A 111 -19.59 3.02 -3.09
CA LEU A 111 -19.55 2.09 -4.22
C LEU A 111 -20.96 1.68 -4.71
N ALA A 112 -21.97 1.75 -3.85
CA ALA A 112 -23.36 1.47 -4.22
C ALA A 112 -24.05 2.62 -4.99
N LYS A 113 -23.39 3.78 -5.15
CA LYS A 113 -23.96 4.92 -5.87
C LYS A 113 -24.09 4.57 -7.36
N PRO A 114 -25.22 4.88 -8.03
CA PRO A 114 -25.40 4.63 -9.47
C PRO A 114 -24.36 5.32 -10.37
N ALA A 115 -23.71 6.37 -9.88
CA ALA A 115 -22.65 7.09 -10.58
C ALA A 115 -21.28 6.41 -10.50
N TRP A 116 -21.10 5.39 -9.66
CA TRP A 116 -19.84 4.67 -9.55
C TRP A 116 -19.58 3.86 -10.82
N ARG A 117 -18.39 4.03 -11.41
CA ARG A 117 -18.03 3.43 -12.70
C ARG A 117 -17.10 2.24 -12.58
N HIS A 118 -16.92 1.70 -11.37
CA HIS A 118 -16.00 0.60 -11.10
C HIS A 118 -14.56 0.92 -11.52
N GLU A 119 -14.16 2.18 -11.33
CA GLU A 119 -12.80 2.62 -11.62
C GLU A 119 -11.82 1.95 -10.65
N PRO A 120 -10.60 1.61 -11.10
CA PRO A 120 -9.59 0.98 -10.26
C PRO A 120 -9.24 1.78 -9.00
N VAL A 121 -9.19 1.09 -7.86
CA VAL A 121 -8.87 1.68 -6.56
C VAL A 121 -7.53 1.17 -6.03
N ALA A 122 -6.61 2.08 -5.71
CA ALA A 122 -5.30 1.72 -5.18
C ALA A 122 -5.18 1.92 -3.66
N LEU A 123 -4.62 0.92 -2.98
CA LEU A 123 -4.25 0.93 -1.57
C LEU A 123 -2.72 0.91 -1.42
N GLY A 124 -2.20 1.45 -0.32
CA GLY A 124 -0.75 1.55 -0.11
C GLY A 124 -0.09 2.74 -0.80
N THR A 125 -0.87 3.75 -1.18
CA THR A 125 -0.40 4.89 -1.95
C THR A 125 0.06 6.07 -1.10
N ASN A 126 -0.36 6.15 0.16
CA ASN A 126 0.10 7.17 1.11
C ASN A 126 0.51 6.52 2.44
N THR A 127 -0.33 5.65 2.99
CA THR A 127 -0.02 4.86 4.18
C THR A 127 -0.16 3.37 3.88
N ASP A 128 0.50 2.55 4.67
CA ASP A 128 0.48 1.12 4.46
C ASP A 128 -0.81 0.49 5.04
N PRO A 129 -1.60 -0.24 4.22
CA PRO A 129 -2.83 -0.88 4.67
C PRO A 129 -2.58 -2.05 5.63
N TYR A 130 -1.39 -2.65 5.61
CA TYR A 130 -0.99 -3.79 6.43
C TYR A 130 0.14 -3.47 7.41
N GLN A 131 0.27 -2.19 7.81
CA GLN A 131 1.09 -1.83 8.96
C GLN A 131 0.58 -2.51 10.24
N ARG A 132 1.39 -2.51 11.31
CA ARG A 132 1.06 -3.21 12.57
C ARG A 132 -0.35 -2.91 13.10
N ALA A 133 -0.84 -1.68 12.93
CA ALA A 133 -2.19 -1.26 13.34
C ALA A 133 -3.30 -2.18 12.80
N GLU A 134 -3.13 -2.71 11.59
CA GLU A 134 -4.08 -3.61 10.94
C GLU A 134 -4.25 -4.94 11.67
N GLY A 135 -3.27 -5.35 12.48
CA GLY A 135 -3.39 -6.53 13.35
C GLY A 135 -4.41 -6.35 14.47
N ARG A 136 -4.65 -5.09 14.88
CA ARG A 136 -5.66 -4.73 15.89
C ARG A 136 -7.00 -4.39 15.27
N TYR A 137 -6.98 -3.53 14.26
CA TYR A 137 -8.22 -2.95 13.71
C TYR A 137 -8.88 -3.81 12.65
N SER A 138 -8.12 -4.63 11.94
CA SER A 138 -8.63 -5.56 10.93
C SER A 138 -9.59 -4.89 9.93
N LEU A 139 -9.23 -3.72 9.40
CA LEU A 139 -10.07 -2.95 8.47
C LEU A 139 -10.05 -3.53 7.06
N MET A 140 -8.96 -4.19 6.68
CA MET A 140 -8.75 -4.68 5.31
C MET A 140 -9.78 -5.72 4.85
N PRO A 141 -10.19 -6.73 5.66
CA PRO A 141 -11.20 -7.69 5.24
C PRO A 141 -12.51 -7.04 4.79
N GLY A 142 -12.98 -6.01 5.50
CA GLY A 142 -14.19 -5.26 5.13
C GLY A 142 -14.01 -4.41 3.87
N ILE A 143 -12.81 -3.87 3.64
CA ILE A 143 -12.49 -3.10 2.43
C ILE A 143 -12.42 -4.03 1.21
N ILE A 144 -11.74 -5.18 1.33
CA ILE A 144 -11.64 -6.18 0.26
C ILE A 144 -13.02 -6.67 -0.13
N ASP A 145 -13.87 -6.99 0.86
CA ASP A 145 -15.26 -7.39 0.63
C ASP A 145 -16.05 -6.32 -0.13
N ALA A 146 -16.00 -5.05 0.32
CA ALA A 146 -16.73 -3.96 -0.33
C ALA A 146 -16.30 -3.74 -1.80
N LEU A 147 -14.99 -3.76 -2.08
CA LEU A 147 -14.46 -3.62 -3.44
C LEU A 147 -14.87 -4.80 -4.32
N THR A 148 -14.73 -6.02 -3.80
CA THR A 148 -15.05 -7.25 -4.55
C THR A 148 -16.54 -7.36 -4.86
N THR A 149 -17.41 -7.17 -3.85
CA THR A 149 -18.86 -7.28 -3.99
C THR A 149 -19.43 -6.20 -4.90
N SER A 150 -18.81 -5.02 -4.95
CA SER A 150 -19.18 -3.97 -5.91
C SER A 150 -18.65 -4.20 -7.32
N GLY A 151 -17.83 -5.24 -7.58
CA GLY A 151 -17.21 -5.44 -8.90
C GLY A 151 -16.08 -4.44 -9.20
N THR A 152 -15.51 -3.79 -8.18
CA THR A 152 -14.48 -2.75 -8.34
C THR A 152 -13.08 -3.37 -8.35
N PRO A 153 -12.29 -3.20 -9.44
CA PRO A 153 -10.90 -3.63 -9.49
C PRO A 153 -10.04 -2.88 -8.46
N PHE A 154 -9.03 -3.54 -7.88
CA PHE A 154 -8.17 -2.87 -6.92
C PHE A 154 -6.73 -3.40 -6.90
N SER A 155 -5.83 -2.56 -6.39
CA SER A 155 -4.42 -2.92 -6.19
C SER A 155 -3.99 -2.67 -4.76
N ILE A 156 -3.16 -3.55 -4.19
CA ILE A 156 -2.58 -3.39 -2.86
C ILE A 156 -1.06 -3.33 -2.98
N LEU A 157 -0.47 -2.20 -2.57
CA LEU A 157 0.95 -2.07 -2.28
C LEU A 157 1.18 -2.11 -0.77
N THR A 158 2.14 -2.90 -0.30
CA THR A 158 2.46 -2.95 1.14
C THR A 158 3.93 -3.30 1.39
N LYS A 159 4.44 -2.98 2.58
CA LYS A 159 5.66 -3.52 3.20
C LYS A 159 5.32 -4.52 4.31
N GLY A 160 4.06 -4.61 4.73
CA GLY A 160 3.59 -5.43 5.84
C GLY A 160 3.42 -6.89 5.49
N THR A 161 3.82 -7.78 6.40
CA THR A 161 3.65 -9.24 6.26
C THR A 161 2.24 -9.71 6.61
N LEU A 162 1.42 -8.85 7.22
CA LEU A 162 0.05 -9.18 7.62
C LEU A 162 -0.87 -9.43 6.42
N LEU A 163 -0.48 -9.01 5.22
CA LEU A 163 -1.13 -9.38 3.96
C LEU A 163 -1.42 -10.89 3.87
N ARG A 164 -0.53 -11.73 4.43
CA ARG A 164 -0.68 -13.20 4.44
C ARG A 164 -1.99 -13.67 5.08
N ARG A 165 -2.52 -12.95 6.08
CA ARG A 165 -3.80 -13.26 6.75
C ARG A 165 -4.95 -13.26 5.75
N ASP A 166 -4.93 -12.33 4.81
CA ASP A 166 -6.05 -12.06 3.91
C ASP A 166 -5.87 -12.71 2.53
N LEU A 167 -4.79 -13.48 2.30
CA LEU A 167 -4.55 -14.16 1.02
C LEU A 167 -5.70 -15.07 0.57
N PRO A 168 -6.36 -15.87 1.44
CA PRO A 168 -7.53 -16.65 1.01
C PRO A 168 -8.67 -15.77 0.48
N GLN A 169 -8.92 -14.62 1.13
CA GLN A 169 -9.95 -13.67 0.69
C GLN A 169 -9.55 -12.96 -0.61
N LEU A 170 -8.26 -12.61 -0.76
CA LEU A 170 -7.74 -11.98 -1.98
C LEU A 170 -7.75 -12.95 -3.16
N ALA A 171 -7.47 -14.24 -2.94
CA ALA A 171 -7.56 -15.27 -3.95
C ALA A 171 -9.00 -15.45 -4.45
N ASP A 172 -9.97 -15.50 -3.52
CA ASP A 172 -11.39 -15.51 -3.88
C ASP A 172 -11.81 -14.22 -4.62
N ALA A 173 -11.39 -13.05 -4.14
CA ALA A 173 -11.66 -11.77 -4.78
C ALA A 173 -11.14 -11.71 -6.23
N ALA A 174 -9.95 -12.25 -6.48
CA ALA A 174 -9.33 -12.30 -7.80
C ALA A 174 -10.11 -13.15 -8.82
N THR A 175 -11.06 -14.00 -8.38
CA THR A 175 -11.97 -14.72 -9.28
C THR A 175 -13.13 -13.85 -9.79
N ARG A 176 -13.39 -12.72 -9.13
CA ARG A 176 -14.54 -11.84 -9.39
C ARG A 176 -14.13 -10.49 -9.97
N VAL A 177 -13.02 -9.94 -9.51
CA VAL A 177 -12.48 -8.64 -9.97
C VAL A 177 -10.97 -8.75 -10.18
N PRO A 178 -10.37 -7.92 -11.06
CA PRO A 178 -8.92 -7.82 -11.13
C PRO A 178 -8.33 -7.34 -9.79
N VAL A 179 -7.35 -8.09 -9.29
CA VAL A 179 -6.61 -7.79 -8.05
C VAL A 179 -5.11 -7.81 -8.33
N ASP A 180 -4.45 -6.67 -8.16
CA ASP A 180 -3.00 -6.54 -8.32
C ASP A 180 -2.32 -6.43 -6.96
N LEU A 181 -1.34 -7.29 -6.68
CA LEU A 181 -0.59 -7.28 -5.42
C LEU A 181 0.85 -6.87 -5.65
N ALA A 182 1.36 -6.02 -4.76
CA ALA A 182 2.74 -5.58 -4.78
C ALA A 182 3.36 -5.51 -3.38
N MET A 183 4.59 -5.99 -3.28
CA MET A 183 5.42 -5.87 -2.08
C MET A 183 6.51 -4.81 -2.30
N SER A 184 6.60 -3.81 -1.43
CA SER A 184 7.68 -2.83 -1.47
C SER A 184 8.90 -3.37 -0.72
N ILE A 185 9.97 -3.65 -1.46
CA ILE A 185 11.25 -4.13 -0.95
C ILE A 185 12.34 -3.27 -1.58
N ALA A 186 12.75 -2.22 -0.87
CA ALA A 186 13.68 -1.23 -1.40
C ALA A 186 15.16 -1.59 -1.18
N VAL A 187 15.47 -2.29 -0.08
CA VAL A 187 16.84 -2.52 0.39
C VAL A 187 17.04 -4.00 0.70
N TYR A 188 18.11 -4.60 0.15
CA TYR A 188 18.44 -6.03 0.32
C TYR A 188 19.67 -6.26 1.23
N ASP A 189 20.21 -5.18 1.78
CA ASP A 189 21.16 -5.18 2.88
C ASP A 189 20.41 -5.05 4.21
N HIS A 190 20.68 -5.94 5.17
CA HIS A 190 19.89 -6.02 6.41
C HIS A 190 20.06 -4.78 7.30
N ASP A 191 21.30 -4.35 7.50
CA ASP A 191 21.61 -3.28 8.44
C ASP A 191 21.14 -1.94 7.87
N LEU A 192 21.36 -1.70 6.58
CA LEU A 192 20.82 -0.53 5.90
C LEU A 192 19.29 -0.54 5.93
N GLN A 193 18.65 -1.68 5.71
CA GLN A 193 17.18 -1.78 5.76
C GLN A 193 16.64 -1.44 7.16
N GLN A 194 17.26 -1.94 8.23
CA GLN A 194 16.86 -1.60 9.60
C GLN A 194 17.10 -0.11 9.90
N SER A 195 18.15 0.49 9.35
CA SER A 195 18.44 1.92 9.50
C SER A 195 17.43 2.82 8.77
N VAL A 196 17.01 2.46 7.54
CA VAL A 196 16.10 3.29 6.72
C VAL A 196 14.62 3.01 6.92
N GLU A 197 14.26 1.79 7.33
CA GLU A 197 12.89 1.30 7.46
C GLU A 197 12.66 0.52 8.78
N PRO A 198 12.97 1.12 9.95
CA PRO A 198 13.08 0.41 11.23
C PRO A 198 11.78 -0.26 11.68
N GLY A 199 10.62 0.30 11.31
CA GLY A 199 9.32 -0.27 11.68
C GLY A 199 8.81 -1.35 10.73
N THR A 200 9.52 -1.64 9.63
CA THR A 200 9.06 -2.59 8.61
C THR A 200 9.59 -4.01 8.88
N PRO A 201 8.87 -5.05 8.44
CA PRO A 201 9.40 -6.41 8.42
C PRO A 201 10.70 -6.49 7.59
N SER A 202 11.60 -7.39 8.00
CA SER A 202 12.86 -7.60 7.29
C SER A 202 12.64 -7.97 5.82
N THR A 203 13.66 -7.71 4.99
CA THR A 203 13.63 -8.09 3.57
C THR A 203 13.32 -9.57 3.37
N LYS A 204 13.91 -10.45 4.19
CA LYS A 204 13.61 -11.89 4.19
C LYS A 204 12.13 -12.16 4.47
N ALA A 205 11.54 -11.49 5.46
CA ALA A 205 10.13 -11.65 5.78
C ALA A 205 9.21 -11.14 4.65
N ARG A 206 9.56 -10.02 4.01
CA ARG A 206 8.81 -9.51 2.86
C ARG A 206 8.91 -10.43 1.64
N LEU A 207 10.08 -10.98 1.33
CA LEU A 207 10.25 -11.99 0.28
C LEU A 207 9.45 -13.27 0.57
N ALA A 208 9.40 -13.72 1.82
CA ALA A 208 8.54 -14.86 2.21
C ALA A 208 7.04 -14.53 2.05
N THR A 209 6.64 -13.27 2.12
CA THR A 209 5.26 -12.87 1.79
C THR A 209 5.02 -12.93 0.29
N VAL A 210 5.99 -12.55 -0.54
CA VAL A 210 5.91 -12.71 -2.00
C VAL A 210 5.72 -14.20 -2.34
N ALA A 211 6.50 -15.10 -1.74
CA ALA A 211 6.34 -16.54 -1.93
C ALA A 211 4.92 -17.00 -1.54
N ALA A 212 4.40 -16.58 -0.38
CA ALA A 212 3.05 -16.92 0.06
C ALA A 212 1.96 -16.41 -0.91
N VAL A 213 2.13 -15.21 -1.48
CA VAL A 213 1.22 -14.69 -2.52
C VAL A 213 1.22 -15.60 -3.75
N ARG A 214 2.40 -16.08 -4.16
CA ARG A 214 2.54 -17.01 -5.28
C ARG A 214 1.95 -18.38 -5.00
N ASP A 215 2.14 -18.91 -3.78
CA ASP A 215 1.55 -20.18 -3.35
C ASP A 215 0.02 -20.12 -3.34
N ALA A 216 -0.55 -18.94 -3.11
CA ALA A 216 -2.00 -18.68 -3.23
C ALA A 216 -2.48 -18.51 -4.70
N GLY A 217 -1.59 -18.66 -5.69
CA GLY A 217 -1.90 -18.57 -7.11
C GLY A 217 -2.02 -17.14 -7.66
N LEU A 218 -1.58 -16.12 -6.90
CA LEU A 218 -1.72 -14.71 -7.27
C LEU A 218 -0.41 -14.10 -7.76
N ASP A 219 -0.47 -13.19 -8.74
CA ASP A 219 0.69 -12.40 -9.17
C ASP A 219 1.15 -11.41 -8.10
N CYS A 220 2.47 -11.26 -7.96
CA CYS A 220 3.07 -10.35 -6.98
C CYS A 220 4.23 -9.58 -7.61
N ALA A 221 4.02 -8.28 -7.80
CA ALA A 221 5.08 -7.37 -8.19
C ALA A 221 5.96 -6.99 -6.99
N ILE A 222 7.23 -6.70 -7.24
CA ILE A 222 8.09 -6.04 -6.26
C ILE A 222 8.32 -4.60 -6.68
N PHE A 223 8.10 -3.70 -5.72
CA PHE A 223 8.39 -2.28 -5.85
C PHE A 223 9.78 -2.03 -5.22
N LEU A 224 10.81 -2.10 -6.07
CA LEU A 224 12.20 -1.76 -5.73
C LEU A 224 12.35 -0.23 -5.73
N MET A 225 11.70 0.39 -4.75
CA MET A 225 11.67 1.84 -4.62
C MET A 225 11.53 2.25 -3.15
N PRO A 226 12.38 3.19 -2.69
CA PRO A 226 13.38 3.92 -3.48
C PRO A 226 14.68 3.14 -3.70
N ILE A 227 15.29 3.30 -4.87
CA ILE A 227 16.73 3.08 -5.04
C ILE A 227 17.44 4.32 -4.48
N LEU A 228 18.25 4.11 -3.45
CA LEU A 228 19.06 5.10 -2.74
C LEU A 228 20.40 5.32 -3.48
N PRO A 229 20.68 6.52 -4.01
CA PRO A 229 21.94 6.82 -4.69
C PRO A 229 23.17 6.52 -3.82
N TYR A 230 24.21 5.94 -4.40
CA TYR A 230 25.45 5.51 -3.74
C TYR A 230 25.32 4.41 -2.66
N LEU A 231 24.11 4.06 -2.23
CA LEU A 231 23.87 3.04 -1.20
C LEU A 231 23.34 1.72 -1.79
N THR A 232 22.46 1.80 -2.79
CA THR A 232 21.74 0.63 -3.35
C THR A 232 21.74 0.60 -4.89
N ASP A 233 22.54 1.44 -5.54
CA ASP A 233 22.53 1.67 -6.99
C ASP A 233 23.74 1.05 -7.73
N THR A 234 24.57 0.28 -7.03
CA THR A 234 25.64 -0.50 -7.63
C THR A 234 25.06 -1.66 -8.44
N ARG A 235 25.76 -2.08 -9.50
CA ARG A 235 25.30 -3.20 -10.34
C ARG A 235 25.13 -4.48 -9.54
N ALA A 236 26.07 -4.78 -8.64
CA ALA A 236 26.02 -5.98 -7.79
C ALA A 236 24.81 -5.96 -6.84
N HIS A 237 24.55 -4.82 -6.18
CA HIS A 237 23.39 -4.70 -5.27
C HIS A 237 22.07 -4.86 -6.04
N LEU A 238 21.94 -4.23 -7.20
CA LEU A 238 20.74 -4.32 -8.03
C LEU A 238 20.52 -5.74 -8.57
N ASP A 239 21.59 -6.40 -9.03
CA ASP A 239 21.50 -7.77 -9.54
C ASP A 239 21.11 -8.76 -8.44
N GLU A 240 21.69 -8.61 -7.25
CA GLU A 240 21.36 -9.44 -6.09
C GLU A 240 19.90 -9.23 -5.63
N ALA A 241 19.42 -7.99 -5.60
CA ALA A 241 18.02 -7.68 -5.31
C ALA A 241 17.07 -8.38 -6.28
N LEU A 242 17.37 -8.33 -7.58
CA LEU A 242 16.56 -8.97 -8.62
C LEU A 242 16.64 -10.50 -8.56
N ARG A 243 17.81 -11.07 -8.27
CA ARG A 243 18.00 -12.51 -8.07
C ARG A 243 17.14 -13.01 -6.90
N GLN A 244 17.16 -12.32 -5.76
CA GLN A 244 16.33 -12.68 -4.60
C GLN A 244 14.83 -12.49 -4.87
N ALA A 245 14.45 -11.40 -5.54
CA ALA A 245 13.08 -11.17 -5.99
C ALA A 245 12.56 -12.33 -6.86
N LYS A 246 13.35 -12.75 -7.85
CA LYS A 246 13.01 -13.87 -8.73
C LYS A 246 12.89 -15.19 -7.96
N ALA A 247 13.84 -15.45 -7.05
CA ALA A 247 13.84 -16.66 -6.22
C ALA A 247 12.60 -16.75 -5.30
N ALA A 248 12.09 -15.62 -4.82
CA ALA A 248 10.86 -15.54 -4.05
C ALA A 248 9.57 -15.69 -4.90
N GLY A 249 9.70 -15.78 -6.22
CA GLY A 249 8.58 -15.93 -7.14
C GLY A 249 7.94 -14.63 -7.61
N ALA A 250 8.58 -13.47 -7.43
CA ALA A 250 8.07 -12.21 -7.95
C ALA A 250 7.81 -12.29 -9.47
N THR A 251 6.70 -11.70 -9.91
CA THR A 251 6.27 -11.75 -11.32
C THR A 251 6.76 -10.57 -12.13
N SER A 252 7.00 -9.44 -11.48
CA SER A 252 7.60 -8.26 -12.09
C SER A 252 8.29 -7.37 -11.06
N VAL A 253 9.18 -6.49 -11.53
CA VAL A 253 9.81 -5.46 -10.70
C VAL A 253 9.59 -4.08 -11.30
N LEU A 254 9.08 -3.17 -10.47
CA LEU A 254 9.05 -1.74 -10.75
C LEU A 254 10.12 -1.06 -9.89
N TYR A 255 10.74 -0.02 -10.44
CA TYR A 255 11.80 0.71 -9.76
C TYR A 255 11.65 2.22 -9.92
N THR A 256 12.10 2.96 -8.92
CA THR A 256 12.35 4.40 -9.06
C THR A 256 13.45 4.84 -8.10
N ALA A 257 14.14 5.91 -8.46
CA ALA A 257 15.08 6.57 -7.58
C ALA A 257 14.36 7.24 -6.41
N LEU A 258 15.10 7.45 -5.32
CA LEU A 258 14.66 8.23 -4.16
C LEU A 258 14.04 9.57 -4.56
N HIS A 259 12.89 9.85 -3.96
CA HIS A 259 12.09 11.05 -4.15
C HIS A 259 11.89 11.75 -2.80
N LEU A 260 12.40 12.97 -2.65
CA LEU A 260 12.44 13.73 -1.40
C LEU A 260 11.55 14.98 -1.49
N ARG A 261 10.23 14.79 -1.50
CA ARG A 261 9.26 15.89 -1.62
C ARG A 261 8.87 16.49 -0.27
N GLY A 262 8.90 17.83 -0.19
CA GLY A 262 8.37 18.56 0.95
C GLY A 262 9.12 18.25 2.25
N GLY A 263 8.38 18.16 3.36
CA GLY A 263 8.94 17.95 4.71
C GLY A 263 9.74 16.66 4.93
N VAL A 264 9.72 15.71 3.98
CA VAL A 264 10.55 14.49 4.08
C VAL A 264 12.04 14.75 3.87
N LYS A 265 12.40 15.76 3.06
CA LYS A 265 13.79 15.99 2.68
C LYS A 265 14.67 16.32 3.90
N PRO A 266 14.30 17.27 4.78
CA PRO A 266 15.07 17.52 6.01
C PRO A 266 15.21 16.27 6.88
N TRP A 267 14.14 15.49 7.02
CA TRP A 267 14.14 14.25 7.80
C TRP A 267 15.12 13.21 7.26
N PHE A 268 15.09 12.98 5.94
CA PHE A 268 16.04 12.10 5.28
C PHE A 268 17.49 12.60 5.42
N MET A 269 17.72 13.91 5.29
CA MET A 269 19.06 14.48 5.41
C MET A 269 19.62 14.38 6.83
N GLN A 270 18.78 14.47 7.88
CA GLN A 270 19.22 14.24 9.26
C GLN A 270 19.65 12.78 9.49
N TRP A 271 18.92 11.82 8.93
CA TRP A 271 19.33 10.42 8.93
C TRP A 271 20.68 10.26 8.18
N LEU A 272 20.80 10.85 6.99
CA LEU A 272 22.01 10.75 6.18
C LEU A 272 23.23 11.39 6.88
N GLU A 273 23.07 12.53 7.55
CA GLU A 273 24.14 13.20 8.30
C GLU A 273 24.65 12.35 9.47
N ARG A 274 23.78 11.57 10.09
CA ARG A 274 24.14 10.69 11.21
C ARG A 274 24.77 9.37 10.76
N GLU A 275 24.19 8.72 9.74
CA GLU A 275 24.56 7.36 9.35
C GLU A 275 25.60 7.31 8.21
N HIS A 276 25.58 8.31 7.31
CA HIS A 276 26.42 8.38 6.10
C HIS A 276 26.91 9.81 5.83
N PRO A 277 27.64 10.45 6.78
CA PRO A 277 28.07 11.86 6.66
C PRO A 277 28.88 12.13 5.38
N GLU A 278 29.61 11.13 4.88
CA GLU A 278 30.40 11.19 3.64
C GLU A 278 29.55 11.39 2.37
N LEU A 279 28.26 11.02 2.41
CA LEU A 279 27.34 11.15 1.28
C LEU A 279 26.57 12.48 1.28
N VAL A 280 26.60 13.23 2.38
CA VAL A 280 25.85 14.48 2.53
C VAL A 280 26.15 15.49 1.40
N PRO A 281 27.42 15.77 1.02
CA PRO A 281 27.70 16.70 -0.07
C PRO A 281 27.08 16.25 -1.40
N LYS A 282 27.11 14.94 -1.70
CA LYS A 282 26.56 14.36 -2.93
C LYS A 282 25.04 14.50 -2.97
N TYR A 283 24.36 14.18 -1.86
CA TYR A 283 22.91 14.31 -1.77
C TYR A 283 22.43 15.76 -1.81
N ARG A 284 23.14 16.68 -1.14
CA ARG A 284 22.84 18.13 -1.22
C ARG A 284 22.95 18.66 -2.65
N SER A 285 23.92 18.17 -3.42
CA SER A 285 24.06 18.49 -4.84
C SER A 285 22.92 17.89 -5.68
N MET A 286 22.60 16.61 -5.49
CA MET A 286 21.56 15.91 -6.28
C MET A 286 20.15 16.47 -6.03
N TYR A 287 19.84 16.81 -4.78
CA TYR A 287 18.54 17.30 -4.35
C TYR A 287 18.61 18.78 -3.96
N TYR A 288 19.32 19.62 -4.71
CA TYR A 288 19.45 21.05 -4.40
C TYR A 288 18.10 21.77 -4.33
N GLY A 289 17.97 22.75 -3.41
CA GLY A 289 16.79 23.60 -3.28
C GLY A 289 15.51 22.79 -3.01
N THR A 290 14.46 23.02 -3.80
CA THR A 290 13.16 22.35 -3.70
C THR A 290 13.05 21.10 -4.59
N ASN A 291 14.14 20.67 -5.23
CA ASN A 291 14.12 19.51 -6.12
C ASN A 291 13.82 18.22 -5.35
N ALA A 292 12.65 17.64 -5.61
CA ALA A 292 12.24 16.37 -5.01
C ALA A 292 12.77 15.15 -5.75
N TYR A 293 13.05 15.26 -7.05
CA TYR A 293 13.50 14.15 -7.88
C TYR A 293 15.02 14.13 -8.00
N ALA A 294 15.59 12.93 -8.04
CA ALA A 294 16.97 12.75 -8.46
C ALA A 294 17.19 13.35 -9.88
N PRO A 295 18.39 13.89 -10.18
CA PRO A 295 18.68 14.52 -11.46
C PRO A 295 18.32 13.63 -12.65
N LYS A 296 17.86 14.25 -13.76
CA LYS A 296 17.49 13.50 -14.98
C LYS A 296 18.62 12.62 -15.49
N ALA A 297 19.86 13.10 -15.42
CA ALA A 297 21.05 12.33 -15.78
C ALA A 297 21.21 11.07 -14.91
N TYR A 298 21.08 11.19 -13.59
CA TYR A 298 21.11 10.04 -12.67
C TYR A 298 19.99 9.04 -12.97
N ARG A 299 18.75 9.51 -13.17
CA ARG A 299 17.62 8.62 -13.48
C ARG A 299 17.81 7.87 -14.81
N ARG A 300 18.42 8.51 -15.82
CA ARG A 300 18.78 7.87 -17.09
C ARG A 300 19.85 6.80 -16.87
N TRP A 301 20.94 7.14 -16.20
CA TRP A 301 22.03 6.22 -15.86
C TRP A 301 21.54 5.01 -15.05
N LEU A 302 20.67 5.23 -14.07
CA LEU A 302 20.06 4.15 -13.29
C LEU A 302 19.23 3.23 -14.18
N GLY A 303 18.42 3.80 -15.08
CA GLY A 303 17.63 3.04 -16.05
C GLY A 303 18.48 2.19 -17.00
N GLU A 304 19.58 2.76 -17.52
CA GLU A 304 20.54 2.04 -18.37
C GLU A 304 21.18 0.85 -17.65
N ARG A 305 21.40 0.97 -16.33
CA ARG A 305 21.95 -0.13 -15.53
C ARG A 305 20.92 -1.20 -15.16
N ILE A 306 19.75 -0.81 -14.65
CA ILE A 306 18.82 -1.76 -14.02
C ILE A 306 17.94 -2.49 -15.04
N ARG A 307 17.56 -1.84 -16.15
CA ARG A 307 16.65 -2.46 -17.14
C ARG A 307 17.23 -3.75 -17.72
N PRO A 308 18.51 -3.83 -18.15
CA PRO A 308 19.09 -5.08 -18.63
C PRO A 308 19.05 -6.19 -17.58
N LEU A 309 19.24 -5.88 -16.29
CA LEU A 309 19.18 -6.86 -15.21
C LEU A 309 17.75 -7.37 -15.02
N ILE A 310 16.75 -6.48 -15.00
CA ILE A 310 15.33 -6.87 -14.92
C ILE A 310 14.97 -7.87 -16.03
N ARG A 311 15.45 -7.61 -17.27
CA ARG A 311 15.27 -8.54 -18.40
C ARG A 311 15.97 -9.88 -18.17
N ALA A 312 17.22 -9.84 -17.71
CA ALA A 312 18.02 -11.05 -17.46
C ALA A 312 17.38 -11.98 -16.42
N HIS A 313 16.69 -11.43 -15.42
CA HIS A 313 15.96 -12.19 -14.40
C HIS A 313 14.52 -12.54 -14.81
N GLY A 314 14.05 -12.10 -15.97
CA GLY A 314 12.67 -12.32 -16.43
C GLY A 314 11.64 -11.69 -15.48
N LEU A 315 11.92 -10.48 -15.01
CA LEU A 315 11.10 -9.68 -14.08
C LEU A 315 10.52 -8.42 -14.75
N GLU A 316 10.49 -8.39 -16.08
CA GLU A 316 9.86 -7.30 -16.81
C GLU A 316 8.38 -7.20 -16.45
N ARG A 317 7.87 -5.97 -16.52
CA ARG A 317 6.45 -5.70 -16.28
C ARG A 317 5.62 -6.49 -17.31
N GLY A 318 4.64 -7.26 -16.83
CA GLY A 318 3.62 -7.87 -17.68
C GLY A 318 2.81 -6.83 -18.46
N ARG A 319 1.92 -7.27 -19.36
CA ARG A 319 1.08 -6.35 -20.17
C ARG A 319 0.31 -5.39 -19.26
N GLU A 320 0.52 -4.09 -19.45
CA GLU A 320 -0.32 -3.06 -18.84
C GLU A 320 -1.76 -3.24 -19.32
N ASP A 321 -2.71 -3.15 -18.39
CA ASP A 321 -4.11 -3.13 -18.74
C ASP A 321 -4.44 -1.80 -19.46
N PRO A 322 -5.01 -1.83 -20.67
CA PRO A 322 -5.30 -0.61 -21.44
C PRO A 322 -6.44 0.23 -20.83
N VAL A 323 -7.20 -0.31 -19.88
CA VAL A 323 -8.30 0.36 -19.17
C VAL A 323 -7.83 0.89 -17.81
N THR A 324 -6.95 0.18 -17.10
CA THR A 324 -6.55 0.54 -15.73
C THR A 324 -5.13 1.09 -15.59
N GLY A 325 -4.27 0.99 -16.61
CA GLY A 325 -2.84 1.31 -16.51
C GLY A 325 -2.05 0.48 -15.49
N GLY A 326 -2.70 -0.46 -14.81
CA GLY A 326 -2.12 -1.39 -13.85
C GLY A 326 -1.27 -2.45 -14.53
N VAL A 327 -0.33 -3.05 -13.79
CA VAL A 327 0.30 -4.30 -14.24
C VAL A 327 -0.80 -5.35 -14.10
N ARG A 328 -1.35 -5.92 -15.19
CA ARG A 328 -2.36 -6.98 -15.03
C ARG A 328 -1.79 -8.11 -14.16
N SER A 329 -2.48 -8.44 -13.07
CA SER A 329 -2.56 -9.81 -12.59
C SER A 329 -3.29 -10.61 -13.68
N ALA A 330 -2.64 -11.63 -14.23
CA ALA A 330 -3.23 -12.49 -15.25
C ALA A 330 -4.18 -13.51 -14.60
N ALA A 331 -5.19 -13.05 -13.85
CA ALA A 331 -6.33 -13.90 -13.56
C ALA A 331 -6.99 -14.24 -14.91
N PRO A 332 -7.18 -15.52 -15.26
CA PRO A 332 -7.72 -15.88 -16.56
C PRO A 332 -9.11 -15.25 -16.72
N PRO A 333 -9.49 -14.78 -17.92
CA PRO A 333 -10.89 -14.57 -18.23
C PRO A 333 -11.51 -15.97 -18.22
N THR A 334 -12.08 -16.39 -17.08
CA THR A 334 -13.09 -17.44 -17.13
C THR A 334 -14.16 -16.91 -18.04
N ARG A 335 -14.20 -17.49 -19.25
CA ARG A 335 -15.30 -17.32 -20.19
C ARG A 335 -16.57 -17.48 -19.39
N LEU A 336 -17.35 -16.41 -19.22
CA LEU A 336 -18.77 -16.57 -18.93
C LEU A 336 -19.30 -17.53 -19.99
N PRO A 337 -19.90 -18.67 -19.62
CA PRO A 337 -20.59 -19.48 -20.60
C PRO A 337 -21.70 -18.61 -21.20
N THR A 338 -21.48 -18.16 -22.42
CA THR A 338 -22.53 -17.70 -23.30
C THR A 338 -23.43 -18.90 -23.56
N ARG A 339 -24.69 -18.76 -23.14
CA ARG A 339 -25.83 -19.68 -23.29
C ARG A 339 -26.03 -20.67 -22.13
N LEU A 340 -27.11 -20.43 -21.39
CA LEU A 340 -27.91 -21.48 -20.76
C LEU A 340 -28.29 -22.51 -21.83
N PRO A 341 -28.07 -23.82 -21.61
CA PRO A 341 -28.82 -24.84 -22.32
C PRO A 341 -30.25 -24.84 -21.76
N ASP A 342 -31.21 -24.44 -22.61
CA ASP A 342 -32.59 -24.89 -22.48
C ASP A 342 -32.61 -26.43 -22.52
N ALA A 343 -32.92 -27.07 -21.40
CA ALA A 343 -33.58 -28.38 -21.30
C ALA A 343 -33.57 -28.88 -19.85
N LEU A 344 -34.44 -28.34 -18.99
CA LEU A 344 -34.99 -29.15 -17.91
C LEU A 344 -36.10 -30.01 -18.52
N GLY A 345 -35.72 -31.22 -18.92
CA GLY A 345 -36.68 -32.30 -19.12
C GLY A 345 -37.44 -32.56 -17.82
N LEU A 346 -38.74 -32.74 -17.95
CA LEU A 346 -39.68 -33.12 -16.89
C LEU A 346 -39.14 -34.30 -16.05
N PRO A 347 -39.33 -34.30 -14.72
CA PRO A 347 -39.11 -35.51 -13.93
C PRO A 347 -40.20 -36.56 -14.25
N PRO A 348 -39.86 -37.86 -14.36
CA PRO A 348 -40.88 -38.90 -14.38
C PRO A 348 -41.41 -39.18 -12.96
N ASP A 349 -42.74 -39.19 -12.88
CA ASP A 349 -43.67 -39.97 -12.03
C ASP A 349 -43.29 -40.32 -10.55
N PRO A 350 -44.06 -39.86 -9.55
CA PRO A 350 -43.85 -40.17 -8.13
C PRO A 350 -44.41 -41.54 -7.68
N SER A 351 -44.39 -42.57 -8.52
CA SER A 351 -44.95 -43.90 -8.19
C SER A 351 -44.00 -45.07 -8.51
N ALA A 352 -42.85 -45.10 -7.85
CA ALA A 352 -42.02 -46.28 -7.64
C ALA A 352 -40.96 -45.95 -6.56
N LEU A 353 -40.71 -46.65 -5.46
CA LEU A 353 -41.13 -47.93 -4.92
C LEU A 353 -40.48 -47.95 -3.50
N PHE A 354 -41.29 -48.12 -2.44
CA PHE A 354 -40.95 -48.33 -1.02
C PHE A 354 -40.48 -47.14 -0.16
#